data_AF-N1MP23-F1
#
_entry.id   AF-N1MP23-F1
#
_cell.length_a   1.000
_cell.length_b   1.000
_cell.length_c   1.000
_cell.angle_alpha   90.00
_cell.angle_beta   90.00
_cell.angle_gamma   90.00
#
_symmetry.space_group_name_H-M   'P 1'
#
loop_
_entity.id
_entity.type
_entity.pdbx_description
1 polymer ?
#
loop_
_entity_poly.entity_id
_entity_poly.type
_entity_poly.pdbx_seq_one_letter_code
_entity_poly.pdbx_strand_id
1 'polypeptide(L)'
;MTETFDPADVACWIARGRPSHHAHAIADAWRAFPDLPIGTPLDVRMARTRERTAMLKSLHEQIAQEGEQHRQATNFAFVERKVAEGSTDSRDAGILRARAVHGYDWDEAVAWAAGNYAARAGWEARPPSRTRLGEPDLRRGAYNQGFLDGGGRPDDIFDVARRSLTAFTPEPTKVASPPSSRPLPSQWPSPGDLPAPASWHRRLLILGASEYRAGTIGILTMLHERSGHEETTICLIDVERGLYLLSDANGIASGDDDALREYLRQRDYTDIVAIASEAEFARLDSAAPVLPLTRTMERTRNSLLQQRAQFRLWIARGRSPGEQFAAGHIRWSKMAAGLSGRLGDFTVRYAGPARLRGHRIIVEDADGMPASGYRTAHGRALHPELVIGNKSHLRAAMAGLLRQYAAALRLG
;
A
#
# COMPACT_ATOMS: atom_id res chain seq x y z
N MET A 1 -52.12 0.58 -3.83
CA MET A 1 -52.62 0.39 -5.21
C MET A 1 -51.39 0.17 -6.08
N THR A 2 -51.20 -1.03 -6.60
CA THR A 2 -50.13 -1.31 -7.57
C THR A 2 -50.52 -0.63 -8.88
N GLU A 3 -49.87 0.49 -9.20
CA GLU A 3 -49.99 1.11 -10.52
C GLU A 3 -49.75 0.04 -11.59
N THR A 4 -50.80 -0.27 -12.35
CA THR A 4 -50.72 -1.23 -13.44
C THR A 4 -49.88 -0.59 -14.53
N PHE A 5 -48.72 -1.18 -14.81
CA PHE A 5 -47.81 -0.68 -15.83
C PHE A 5 -48.36 -1.00 -17.22
N ASP A 6 -48.73 0.03 -17.98
CA ASP A 6 -49.09 -0.11 -19.38
C ASP A 6 -47.88 0.24 -20.27
N PRO A 7 -47.28 -0.74 -20.97
CA PRO A 7 -46.12 -0.48 -21.82
C PRO A 7 -46.47 0.29 -23.11
N ALA A 8 -47.76 0.41 -23.47
CA ALA A 8 -48.24 1.22 -24.59
C ALA A 8 -48.47 2.70 -24.22
N ASP A 9 -48.43 3.03 -22.93
CA ASP A 9 -48.52 4.39 -22.41
C ASP A 9 -47.12 5.03 -22.24
N VAL A 10 -46.95 6.20 -22.85
CA VAL A 10 -45.70 6.99 -22.77
C VAL A 10 -45.42 7.43 -21.34
N ALA A 11 -46.45 7.81 -20.57
CA ALA A 11 -46.29 8.33 -19.22
C ALA A 11 -45.71 7.26 -18.28
N CYS A 12 -46.12 6.00 -18.44
CA CYS A 12 -45.58 4.86 -17.69
C CYS A 12 -44.06 4.69 -17.83
N TRP A 13 -43.49 4.97 -19.00
CA TRP A 13 -42.05 4.91 -19.27
C TRP A 13 -41.29 6.14 -18.75
N ILE A 14 -41.86 7.33 -18.93
CA ILE A 14 -41.28 8.58 -18.42
C ILE A 14 -41.21 8.55 -16.89
N ALA A 15 -42.28 8.10 -16.22
CA ALA A 15 -42.33 7.93 -14.77
C ALA A 15 -41.23 6.98 -14.25
N ARG A 16 -40.74 6.07 -15.09
CA ARG A 16 -39.64 5.14 -14.80
C ARG A 16 -38.27 5.62 -15.28
N GLY A 17 -38.14 6.91 -15.62
CA GLY A 17 -36.88 7.56 -15.93
C GLY A 17 -36.41 7.40 -17.38
N ARG A 18 -37.29 7.03 -18.32
CA ARG A 18 -36.95 7.06 -19.75
C ARG A 18 -37.04 8.50 -20.29
N PRO A 19 -36.07 8.96 -21.09
CA PRO A 19 -36.20 10.20 -21.85
C PRO A 19 -37.45 10.19 -22.72
N SER A 20 -38.04 11.37 -22.94
CA SER A 20 -39.31 11.51 -23.67
C SER A 20 -39.26 10.83 -25.04
N HIS A 21 -38.24 11.09 -25.85
CA HIS A 21 -38.13 10.51 -27.19
C HIS A 21 -38.01 8.96 -27.18
N HIS A 22 -37.30 8.37 -26.21
CA HIS A 22 -37.26 6.92 -26.01
C HIS A 22 -38.62 6.34 -25.59
N ALA A 23 -39.30 7.01 -24.65
CA ALA A 23 -40.60 6.58 -24.15
C ALA A 23 -41.66 6.55 -25.27
N HIS A 24 -41.66 7.55 -26.16
CA HIS A 24 -42.57 7.58 -27.31
C HIS A 24 -42.32 6.41 -28.26
N ALA A 25 -41.07 6.18 -28.67
CA ALA A 25 -40.71 5.10 -29.59
C ALA A 25 -41.03 3.70 -29.02
N ILE A 26 -40.83 3.49 -27.71
CA ILE A 26 -41.19 2.25 -27.03
C ILE A 26 -42.72 2.07 -27.02
N ALA A 27 -43.46 3.08 -26.58
CA ALA A 27 -44.92 3.05 -26.54
C ALA A 27 -45.54 2.81 -27.93
N ASP A 28 -45.00 3.45 -28.98
CA ASP A 28 -45.42 3.23 -30.36
C ASP A 28 -45.23 1.77 -30.79
N ALA A 29 -44.10 1.14 -30.44
CA ALA A 29 -43.85 -0.25 -30.76
C ALA A 29 -44.79 -1.22 -30.02
N TRP A 30 -45.15 -0.90 -28.77
CA TRP A 30 -46.15 -1.67 -28.01
C TRP A 30 -47.57 -1.47 -28.52
N ARG A 31 -47.91 -0.28 -29.04
CA ARG A 31 -49.19 -0.02 -29.72
C ARG A 31 -49.29 -0.75 -31.06
N ALA A 32 -48.21 -0.77 -31.85
CA ALA A 32 -48.16 -1.48 -33.13
C ALA A 32 -48.16 -3.01 -32.97
N PHE A 33 -47.48 -3.51 -31.92
CA PHE A 33 -47.31 -4.93 -31.66
C PHE A 33 -47.61 -5.29 -30.19
N PRO A 34 -48.90 -5.25 -29.78
CA PRO A 34 -49.31 -5.59 -28.42
C PRO A 34 -49.16 -7.08 -28.14
N ASP A 35 -49.10 -7.44 -26.85
CA ASP A 35 -49.11 -8.84 -26.45
C ASP A 35 -50.44 -9.50 -26.81
N LEU A 36 -50.36 -10.74 -27.29
CA LEU A 36 -51.54 -11.53 -27.63
C LEU A 36 -51.99 -12.36 -26.42
N PRO A 37 -53.29 -12.70 -26.32
CA PRO A 37 -53.82 -13.51 -25.23
C PRO A 37 -53.09 -14.84 -25.05
N ILE A 38 -53.02 -15.35 -23.81
CA ILE A 38 -52.27 -16.57 -23.47
C ILE A 38 -52.74 -17.81 -24.24
N GLY A 39 -54.01 -17.85 -24.67
CA GLY A 39 -54.58 -18.92 -25.49
C GLY A 39 -54.17 -18.90 -26.97
N THR A 40 -53.45 -17.87 -27.42
CA THR A 40 -52.92 -17.78 -28.79
C THR A 40 -51.75 -18.75 -28.96
N PRO A 41 -51.65 -19.47 -30.10
CA PRO A 41 -50.52 -20.34 -30.41
C PRO A 41 -49.16 -19.67 -30.15
N LEU A 42 -48.23 -20.45 -29.59
CA LEU A 42 -46.94 -19.94 -29.11
C LEU A 42 -46.10 -19.30 -30.24
N ASP A 43 -46.10 -19.91 -31.42
CA ASP A 43 -45.41 -19.44 -32.61
C ASP A 43 -45.88 -18.04 -33.05
N VAL A 44 -47.20 -17.80 -33.00
CA VAL A 44 -47.80 -16.49 -33.30
C VAL A 44 -47.42 -15.45 -32.25
N ARG A 45 -47.40 -15.81 -30.96
CA ARG A 45 -46.93 -14.92 -29.88
C ARG A 45 -45.44 -14.59 -30.00
N MET A 46 -44.62 -15.56 -30.39
CA MET A 46 -43.20 -15.36 -30.65
C MET A 46 -42.97 -14.48 -31.88
N ALA A 47 -43.74 -14.67 -32.95
CA ALA A 47 -43.69 -13.81 -34.13
C ALA A 47 -43.99 -12.34 -33.78
N ARG A 48 -45.05 -12.10 -32.99
CA ARG A 48 -45.40 -10.77 -32.50
C ARG A 48 -44.29 -10.11 -31.71
N THR A 49 -43.63 -10.87 -30.82
CA THR A 49 -42.45 -10.39 -30.08
C THR A 49 -41.31 -10.01 -31.02
N ARG A 50 -41.03 -10.82 -32.06
CA ARG A 50 -39.96 -10.54 -33.03
C ARG A 50 -40.23 -9.27 -33.83
N GLU A 51 -41.47 -9.04 -34.26
CA GLU A 51 -41.87 -7.81 -34.96
C GLU A 51 -41.63 -6.56 -34.10
N ARG A 52 -42.03 -6.63 -32.82
CA ARG A 52 -41.74 -5.56 -31.85
C ARG A 52 -40.24 -5.33 -31.67
N THR A 53 -39.47 -6.39 -31.49
CA THR A 53 -38.01 -6.30 -31.36
C THR A 53 -37.36 -5.73 -32.63
N ALA A 54 -37.84 -6.10 -33.82
CA ALA A 54 -37.33 -5.58 -35.08
C ALA A 54 -37.57 -4.06 -35.20
N MET A 55 -38.77 -3.59 -34.85
CA MET A 55 -39.09 -2.16 -34.81
C MET A 55 -38.21 -1.38 -33.81
N LEU A 56 -37.93 -1.98 -32.65
CA LEU A 56 -37.11 -1.35 -31.60
C LEU A 56 -35.59 -1.47 -31.84
N LYS A 57 -35.14 -2.20 -32.86
CA LYS A 57 -33.71 -2.48 -33.06
C LYS A 57 -32.87 -1.20 -33.15
N SER A 58 -33.27 -0.28 -34.03
CA SER A 58 -32.55 0.99 -34.21
C SER A 58 -32.55 1.83 -32.93
N LEU A 59 -33.65 1.81 -32.17
CA LEU A 59 -33.75 2.51 -30.88
C LEU A 59 -32.80 1.90 -29.85
N HIS A 60 -32.74 0.58 -29.74
CA HIS A 60 -31.82 -0.08 -28.81
C HIS A 60 -30.35 0.20 -29.15
N GLU A 61 -30.01 0.27 -30.43
CA GLU A 61 -28.67 0.67 -30.88
C GLU A 61 -28.36 2.13 -30.50
N GLN A 62 -29.32 3.05 -30.67
CA GLN A 62 -29.19 4.44 -30.23
C GLN A 62 -29.04 4.56 -28.71
N ILE A 63 -29.88 3.87 -27.92
CA ILE A 63 -29.79 3.84 -26.46
C ILE A 63 -28.40 3.34 -26.01
N ALA A 64 -27.88 2.30 -26.66
CA ALA A 64 -26.56 1.78 -26.36
C ALA A 64 -25.46 2.80 -26.67
N GLN A 65 -25.54 3.50 -27.81
CA GLN A 65 -24.59 4.54 -28.19
C GLN A 65 -24.65 5.75 -27.25
N GLU A 66 -25.84 6.24 -26.88
CA GLU A 66 -25.99 7.34 -25.93
C GLU A 66 -25.47 6.98 -24.54
N GLY A 67 -25.77 5.76 -24.07
CA GLY A 67 -25.26 5.26 -22.80
C GLY A 67 -23.74 5.21 -22.78
N GLU A 68 -23.13 4.77 -23.88
CA GLU A 68 -21.69 4.71 -24.03
C GLU A 68 -21.06 6.11 -24.11
N GLN A 69 -21.64 7.03 -24.88
CA GLN A 69 -21.19 8.43 -24.92
C GLN A 69 -21.27 9.10 -23.55
N HIS A 70 -22.36 8.88 -22.81
CA HIS A 70 -22.54 9.42 -21.46
C HIS A 70 -21.52 8.85 -20.47
N ARG A 71 -21.25 7.53 -20.55
CA ARG A 71 -20.19 6.88 -19.75
C ARG A 71 -18.83 7.51 -20.02
N GLN A 72 -18.46 7.66 -21.29
CA GLN A 72 -17.18 8.25 -21.68
C GLN A 72 -17.06 9.71 -21.21
N ALA A 73 -18.09 10.53 -21.45
CA ALA A 73 -18.11 11.93 -21.02
C ALA A 73 -17.96 12.07 -19.51
N THR A 74 -18.67 11.24 -18.73
CA THR A 74 -18.61 11.24 -17.26
C THR A 74 -17.21 10.83 -16.78
N ASN A 75 -16.63 9.80 -17.38
CA ASN A 75 -15.30 9.32 -17.00
C ASN A 75 -14.21 10.37 -17.30
N PHE A 76 -14.25 11.01 -18.47
CA PHE A 76 -13.32 12.09 -18.79
C PHE A 76 -13.48 13.28 -17.85
N ALA A 77 -14.72 13.74 -17.59
CA ALA A 77 -14.98 14.83 -16.66
C ALA A 77 -14.47 14.53 -15.23
N PHE A 78 -14.56 13.27 -14.80
CA PHE A 78 -14.01 12.83 -13.52
C PHE A 78 -12.47 12.95 -13.48
N VAL A 79 -11.77 12.51 -14.53
CA VAL A 79 -10.31 12.62 -14.63
C VAL A 79 -9.87 14.07 -14.75
N GLU A 80 -10.56 14.89 -15.54
CA GLU A 80 -10.31 16.34 -15.65
C GLU A 80 -10.34 17.02 -14.28
N ARG A 81 -11.36 16.72 -13.46
CA ARG A 81 -11.47 17.24 -12.09
C ARG A 81 -10.31 16.76 -11.21
N LYS A 82 -9.98 15.47 -11.26
CA LYS A 82 -8.89 14.89 -10.46
C LYS A 82 -7.54 15.54 -10.80
N VAL A 83 -7.29 15.84 -12.07
CA VAL A 83 -6.08 16.56 -12.50
C VAL A 83 -6.11 18.01 -12.00
N ALA A 84 -7.25 18.71 -12.11
CA ALA A 84 -7.40 20.08 -11.60
C ALA A 84 -7.20 20.18 -10.08
N GLU A 85 -7.60 19.15 -9.33
CA GLU A 85 -7.40 19.02 -7.88
C GLU A 85 -5.97 18.61 -7.49
N GLY A 86 -5.06 18.43 -8.47
CA GLY A 86 -3.64 18.16 -8.22
C GLY A 86 -3.28 16.68 -8.08
N SER A 87 -3.94 15.78 -8.85
CA SER A 87 -3.57 14.35 -8.88
C SER A 87 -2.07 14.11 -9.05
N THR A 88 -1.52 13.24 -8.21
CA THR A 88 -0.13 12.78 -8.32
C THR A 88 0.03 11.59 -9.27
N ASP A 89 -1.08 11.03 -9.77
CA ASP A 89 -1.06 9.92 -10.71
C ASP A 89 -0.90 10.44 -12.15
N SER A 90 0.33 10.33 -12.68
CA SER A 90 0.66 10.77 -14.05
C SER A 90 -0.19 10.12 -15.15
N ARG A 91 -0.86 9.00 -14.88
CA ARG A 91 -1.79 8.36 -15.82
C ARG A 91 -3.02 9.21 -16.10
N ASP A 92 -3.49 9.99 -15.13
CA ASP A 92 -4.67 10.84 -15.30
C ASP A 92 -4.42 11.90 -16.38
N ALA A 93 -3.28 12.61 -16.30
CA ALA A 93 -2.86 13.53 -17.35
C ALA A 93 -2.60 12.81 -18.69
N GLY A 94 -2.09 11.59 -18.64
CA GLY A 94 -1.93 10.72 -19.81
C GLY A 94 -3.24 10.42 -20.53
N ILE A 95 -4.31 10.11 -19.80
CA ILE A 95 -5.64 9.84 -20.36
C ILE A 95 -6.18 11.07 -21.12
N LEU A 96 -6.07 12.26 -20.52
CA LEU A 96 -6.53 13.49 -21.16
C LEU A 96 -5.71 13.84 -22.40
N ARG A 97 -4.39 13.63 -22.34
CA ARG A 97 -3.50 13.80 -23.50
C ARG A 97 -3.85 12.84 -24.62
N ALA A 98 -4.14 11.58 -24.29
CA ALA A 98 -4.49 10.56 -25.28
C ALA A 98 -5.76 10.94 -26.05
N ARG A 99 -6.79 11.40 -25.34
CA ARG A 99 -8.01 11.97 -25.96
C ARG A 99 -7.69 13.18 -26.85
N ALA A 100 -6.91 14.13 -26.34
CA ALA A 100 -6.63 15.38 -27.05
C ALA A 100 -5.77 15.21 -28.31
N VAL A 101 -4.79 14.31 -28.27
CA VAL A 101 -3.81 14.12 -29.36
C VAL A 101 -4.27 13.07 -30.36
N HIS A 102 -4.85 11.96 -29.88
CA HIS A 102 -5.19 10.81 -30.73
C HIS A 102 -6.69 10.68 -31.01
N GLY A 103 -7.54 11.46 -30.34
CA GLY A 103 -8.99 11.33 -30.47
C GLY A 103 -9.54 10.02 -29.90
N TYR A 104 -8.77 9.33 -29.06
CA TYR A 104 -9.14 8.04 -28.50
C TYR A 104 -10.39 8.12 -27.64
N ASP A 105 -11.18 7.04 -27.71
CA ASP A 105 -12.25 6.81 -26.75
C ASP A 105 -11.70 6.55 -25.34
N TRP A 106 -12.60 6.39 -24.37
CA TRP A 106 -12.19 6.17 -22.98
C TRP A 106 -11.26 4.95 -22.81
N ASP A 107 -11.58 3.81 -23.42
CA ASP A 107 -10.87 2.56 -23.18
C ASP A 107 -9.51 2.52 -23.90
N GLU A 108 -9.42 3.13 -25.09
CA GLU A 108 -8.16 3.39 -25.80
C GLU A 108 -7.29 4.41 -25.05
N ALA A 109 -7.86 5.51 -24.56
CA ALA A 109 -7.13 6.54 -23.82
C ALA A 109 -6.51 5.99 -22.53
N VAL A 110 -7.26 5.17 -21.79
CA VAL A 110 -6.76 4.45 -20.61
C VAL A 110 -5.65 3.48 -20.99
N ALA A 111 -5.81 2.73 -22.08
CA ALA A 111 -4.80 1.78 -22.54
C ALA A 111 -3.50 2.48 -22.96
N TRP A 112 -3.60 3.57 -23.72
CA TRP A 112 -2.46 4.42 -24.10
C TRP A 112 -1.74 4.97 -22.87
N ALA A 113 -2.47 5.53 -21.91
CA ALA A 113 -1.89 6.09 -20.69
C ALA A 113 -1.17 5.01 -19.86
N ALA A 114 -1.73 3.80 -19.79
CA ALA A 114 -1.09 2.66 -19.13
C ALA A 114 0.21 2.23 -19.84
N GLY A 115 0.23 2.20 -21.17
CA GLY A 115 1.43 1.93 -21.97
C GLY A 115 2.51 2.99 -21.74
N ASN A 116 2.15 4.27 -21.81
CA ASN A 116 3.07 5.38 -21.59
C ASN A 116 3.68 5.35 -20.19
N TYR A 117 2.84 5.13 -19.17
CA TYR A 117 3.30 4.97 -17.80
C TYR A 117 4.24 3.79 -17.63
N ALA A 118 3.90 2.61 -18.18
CA ALA A 118 4.74 1.42 -18.09
C ALA A 118 6.12 1.64 -18.73
N ALA A 119 6.17 2.33 -19.88
CA ALA A 119 7.42 2.70 -20.53
C ALA A 119 8.28 3.60 -19.61
N ARG A 120 7.69 4.68 -19.09
CA ARG A 120 8.38 5.66 -18.22
C ARG A 120 8.80 5.09 -16.86
N ALA A 121 8.03 4.15 -16.32
CA ALA A 121 8.33 3.49 -15.05
C ALA A 121 9.36 2.35 -15.18
N GLY A 122 9.86 2.09 -16.39
CA GLY A 122 10.83 1.01 -16.65
C GLY A 122 10.22 -0.39 -16.65
N TRP A 123 8.89 -0.52 -16.72
CA TRP A 123 8.22 -1.82 -16.66
C TRP A 123 8.27 -2.56 -17.99
N GLU A 124 8.07 -3.87 -17.93
CA GLU A 124 7.80 -4.71 -19.11
C GLU A 124 6.50 -4.29 -19.80
N ALA A 125 6.48 -4.37 -21.13
CA ALA A 125 5.25 -4.17 -21.90
C ALA A 125 4.23 -5.26 -21.57
N ARG A 126 3.06 -4.84 -21.09
CA ARG A 126 1.94 -5.73 -20.75
C ARG A 126 0.64 -5.19 -21.36
N PRO A 127 0.47 -5.33 -22.69
CA PRO A 127 -0.76 -4.91 -23.34
C PRO A 127 -1.95 -5.72 -22.81
N PRO A 128 -3.16 -5.14 -22.82
CA PRO A 128 -4.37 -5.85 -22.41
C PRO A 128 -4.58 -7.12 -23.24
N SER A 129 -5.22 -8.11 -22.61
CA SER A 129 -5.64 -9.34 -23.29
C SER A 129 -6.59 -9.01 -24.43
N ARG A 130 -6.46 -9.75 -25.54
CA ARG A 130 -7.38 -9.62 -26.68
C ARG A 130 -8.82 -9.83 -26.21
N THR A 131 -9.70 -8.92 -26.59
CA THR A 131 -11.14 -9.19 -26.66
C THR A 131 -11.42 -10.21 -27.77
N ARG A 132 -12.60 -10.85 -27.75
CA ARG A 132 -12.99 -12.04 -28.54
C ARG A 132 -12.38 -12.11 -29.96
N LEU A 133 -12.12 -13.33 -30.43
CA LEU A 133 -11.62 -13.60 -31.78
C LEU A 133 -12.47 -12.87 -32.84
N GLY A 134 -11.86 -11.95 -33.61
CA GLY A 134 -12.48 -11.30 -34.77
C GLY A 134 -12.76 -9.80 -34.64
N GLU A 135 -12.66 -9.21 -33.46
CA GLU A 135 -12.79 -7.74 -33.27
C GLU A 135 -11.41 -7.04 -33.34
N PRO A 136 -11.32 -5.82 -33.91
CA PRO A 136 -10.09 -5.04 -33.88
C PRO A 136 -9.67 -4.72 -32.44
N ASP A 137 -8.44 -5.09 -32.08
CA ASP A 137 -7.88 -4.88 -30.72
C ASP A 137 -7.37 -3.44 -30.55
N LEU A 138 -8.30 -2.49 -30.61
CA LEU A 138 -8.04 -1.05 -30.54
C LEU A 138 -7.27 -0.67 -29.26
N ARG A 139 -7.62 -1.29 -28.13
CA ARG A 139 -6.95 -1.08 -26.83
C ARG A 139 -5.50 -1.52 -26.84
N ARG A 140 -5.16 -2.66 -27.47
CA ARG A 140 -3.76 -3.08 -27.62
C ARG A 140 -2.99 -2.16 -28.55
N GLY A 141 -3.62 -1.70 -29.64
CA GLY A 141 -3.04 -0.69 -30.52
C GLY A 141 -2.67 0.58 -29.75
N ALA A 142 -3.64 1.14 -29.01
CA ALA A 142 -3.45 2.33 -28.19
C ALA A 142 -2.38 2.12 -27.09
N TYR A 143 -2.38 0.97 -26.40
CA TYR A 143 -1.34 0.62 -25.42
C TYR A 143 0.05 0.61 -26.03
N ASN A 144 0.22 -0.08 -27.17
CA ASN A 144 1.51 -0.19 -27.84
C ASN A 144 2.01 1.19 -28.28
N GLN A 145 1.12 2.02 -28.84
CA GLN A 145 1.46 3.39 -29.21
C GLN A 145 1.88 4.20 -27.97
N GLY A 146 1.15 4.11 -26.86
CA GLY A 146 1.51 4.80 -25.62
C GLY A 146 2.85 4.34 -25.07
N PHE A 147 3.14 3.05 -25.13
CA PHE A 147 4.42 2.49 -24.72
C PHE A 147 5.58 3.01 -25.58
N LEU A 148 5.41 3.09 -26.90
CA LEU A 148 6.38 3.70 -27.81
C LEU A 148 6.57 5.20 -27.53
N ASP A 149 5.47 5.94 -27.35
CA ASP A 149 5.48 7.38 -27.05
C ASP A 149 6.14 7.67 -25.69
N GLY A 150 6.13 6.71 -24.77
CA GLY A 150 6.82 6.76 -23.48
C GLY A 150 8.30 6.38 -23.55
N GLY A 151 8.81 6.09 -24.75
CA GLY A 151 10.21 5.73 -25.01
C GLY A 151 10.51 4.24 -24.95
N GLY A 152 9.49 3.38 -24.79
CA GLY A 152 9.65 1.93 -24.81
C GLY A 152 10.01 1.39 -26.19
N ARG A 153 10.83 0.33 -26.23
CA ARG A 153 11.27 -0.35 -27.45
C ARG A 153 11.01 -1.86 -27.30
N PRO A 154 9.83 -2.36 -27.70
CA PRO A 154 9.46 -3.76 -27.47
C PRO A 154 10.37 -4.76 -28.20
N ASP A 155 11.02 -4.36 -29.29
CA ASP A 155 11.92 -5.21 -30.07
C ASP A 155 13.35 -5.26 -29.51
N ASP A 156 13.68 -4.43 -28.51
CA ASP A 156 15.00 -4.43 -27.88
C ASP A 156 14.99 -5.23 -26.57
N ILE A 157 15.76 -6.31 -26.55
CA ILE A 157 15.89 -7.20 -25.38
C ILE A 157 16.46 -6.52 -24.13
N PHE A 158 17.18 -5.41 -24.29
CA PHE A 158 17.74 -4.63 -23.18
C PHE A 158 16.89 -3.41 -22.79
N ASP A 159 15.77 -3.17 -23.48
CA ASP A 159 14.92 -1.98 -23.30
C ASP A 159 14.44 -1.83 -21.85
N VAL A 160 13.93 -2.93 -21.27
CA VAL A 160 13.44 -2.95 -19.89
C VAL A 160 14.55 -2.62 -18.90
N ALA A 161 15.75 -3.18 -19.09
CA ALA A 161 16.88 -2.93 -18.22
C ALA A 161 17.35 -1.46 -18.30
N ARG A 162 17.44 -0.90 -19.52
CA ARG A 162 17.82 0.50 -19.73
C ARG A 162 16.80 1.46 -19.12
N ARG A 163 15.50 1.27 -19.41
CA ARG A 163 14.44 2.12 -18.86
C ARG A 163 14.28 1.95 -17.35
N SER A 164 14.47 0.76 -16.80
CA SER A 164 14.48 0.56 -15.34
C SER A 164 15.59 1.35 -14.67
N LEU A 165 16.79 1.37 -15.26
CA LEU A 165 17.92 2.15 -14.75
C LEU A 165 17.63 3.66 -14.82
N THR A 166 17.06 4.15 -15.94
CA THR A 166 16.71 5.57 -16.11
C THR A 166 15.54 5.98 -15.22
N ALA A 167 14.50 5.16 -15.07
CA ALA A 167 13.37 5.40 -14.18
C ALA A 167 13.79 5.46 -12.69
N PHE A 168 14.88 4.77 -12.34
CA PHE A 168 15.49 4.84 -11.02
C PHE A 168 16.41 6.06 -10.84
N THR A 169 16.72 6.78 -11.92
CA THR A 169 17.53 8.00 -11.84
C THR A 169 16.59 9.12 -11.36
N PRO A 170 16.69 9.59 -10.09
CA PRO A 170 15.83 10.67 -9.63
C PRO A 170 16.06 11.89 -10.54
N GLU A 171 14.99 12.48 -11.05
CA GLU A 171 15.09 13.79 -11.67
C GLU A 171 15.82 14.72 -10.68
N PRO A 172 16.83 15.49 -11.13
CA PRO A 172 17.41 16.52 -10.28
C PRO A 172 16.29 17.50 -9.97
N THR A 173 15.77 17.42 -8.75
CA THR A 173 14.77 18.34 -8.23
C THR A 173 15.23 19.75 -8.52
N LYS A 174 14.38 20.54 -9.21
CA LYS A 174 14.56 21.99 -9.38
C LYS A 174 15.13 22.58 -8.09
N VAL A 175 16.23 23.31 -8.24
CA VAL A 175 17.07 23.88 -7.18
C VAL A 175 16.21 24.63 -6.16
N ALA A 176 15.77 23.90 -5.13
CA ALA A 176 15.61 24.44 -3.80
C ALA A 176 17.00 24.31 -3.14
N SER A 177 17.33 25.31 -2.34
CA SER A 177 18.54 25.52 -1.54
C SER A 177 19.31 24.24 -1.15
N PRO A 178 20.65 24.32 -1.03
CA PRO A 178 21.53 23.15 -0.92
C PRO A 178 20.97 22.15 0.09
N PRO A 179 20.87 20.86 -0.27
CA PRO A 179 20.34 19.86 0.65
C PRO A 179 21.22 19.89 1.89
N SER A 180 20.59 20.15 3.04
CA SER A 180 21.05 19.58 4.29
C SER A 180 21.35 18.12 3.97
N SER A 181 22.60 17.69 4.12
CA SER A 181 23.11 16.34 3.85
C SER A 181 22.48 15.26 4.76
N ARG A 182 21.30 15.56 5.32
CA ARG A 182 20.54 14.82 6.30
C ARG A 182 19.07 14.77 5.86
N PRO A 183 18.47 13.58 5.78
CA PRO A 183 17.05 13.45 5.48
C PRO A 183 16.22 14.07 6.60
N LEU A 184 15.23 14.88 6.22
CA LEU A 184 14.31 15.50 7.17
C LEU A 184 13.50 14.43 7.94
N PRO A 185 13.28 14.60 9.25
CA PRO A 185 12.43 13.73 10.06
C PRO A 185 11.09 13.37 9.43
N SER A 186 10.39 14.33 8.82
CA SER A 186 9.12 14.10 8.11
C SER A 186 9.24 13.20 6.87
N GLN A 187 10.46 12.99 6.36
CA GLN A 187 10.73 12.17 5.19
C GLN A 187 11.25 10.76 5.53
N TRP A 188 11.55 10.47 6.80
CA TRP A 188 12.05 9.16 7.21
C TRP A 188 11.08 8.00 6.87
N PRO A 189 11.58 6.83 6.47
CA PRO A 189 10.72 5.68 6.14
C PRO A 189 9.90 5.19 7.33
N SER A 190 8.82 4.46 7.08
CA SER A 190 8.05 3.80 8.14
C SER A 190 8.81 2.62 8.74
N PRO A 191 8.65 2.33 10.05
CA PRO A 191 9.26 1.17 10.68
C PRO A 191 9.08 -0.14 9.93
N GLY A 192 10.20 -0.82 9.67
CA GLY A 192 10.23 -2.12 8.96
C GLY A 192 10.94 -3.23 9.73
N ASP A 193 11.06 -4.40 9.11
CA ASP A 193 11.84 -5.54 9.62
C ASP A 193 13.28 -5.58 9.06
N LEU A 194 13.61 -4.67 8.14
CA LEU A 194 14.93 -4.50 7.54
C LEU A 194 16.05 -4.13 8.53
N PRO A 195 15.84 -3.16 9.45
CA PRO A 195 16.92 -2.78 10.37
C PRO A 195 17.33 -3.93 11.29
N ALA A 196 18.61 -3.96 11.63
CA ALA A 196 19.12 -4.90 12.62
C ALA A 196 18.60 -4.51 14.03
N PRO A 197 18.40 -5.49 14.94
CA PRO A 197 18.11 -5.21 16.33
C PRO A 197 19.20 -4.35 16.98
N ALA A 198 18.78 -3.44 17.85
CA ALA A 198 19.65 -2.51 18.57
C ALA A 198 19.41 -2.61 20.08
N SER A 199 20.49 -2.52 20.87
CA SER A 199 20.38 -2.42 22.34
C SER A 199 19.61 -1.18 22.74
N TRP A 200 18.76 -1.28 23.76
CA TRP A 200 17.90 -0.18 24.22
C TRP A 200 18.64 1.14 24.48
N HIS A 201 19.82 1.13 25.12
CA HIS A 201 20.65 2.33 25.32
C HIS A 201 21.14 3.02 24.03
N ARG A 202 21.09 2.34 22.87
CA ARG A 202 21.45 2.89 21.55
C ARG A 202 20.23 3.33 20.76
N ARG A 203 19.05 3.42 21.39
CA ARG A 203 17.79 3.77 20.75
C ARG A 203 17.27 5.10 21.27
N LEU A 204 16.72 5.89 20.35
CA LEU A 204 16.09 7.17 20.62
C LEU A 204 14.64 7.14 20.13
N LEU A 205 13.73 7.45 21.05
CA LEU A 205 12.32 7.67 20.75
C LEU A 205 12.06 9.18 20.77
N ILE A 206 11.51 9.72 19.67
CA ILE A 206 10.97 11.07 19.61
C ILE A 206 9.45 10.97 19.64
N LEU A 207 8.82 11.54 20.65
CA LEU A 207 7.39 11.45 20.89
C LEU A 207 6.74 12.83 20.86
N GLY A 208 5.69 13.00 20.06
CA GLY A 208 4.88 14.20 20.04
C GLY A 208 4.29 14.47 21.42
N ALA A 209 4.38 15.71 21.88
CA ALA A 209 3.78 16.16 23.13
C ALA A 209 2.26 15.92 23.14
N SER A 210 1.60 15.95 21.97
CA SER A 210 0.19 15.58 21.84
C SER A 210 -0.06 14.12 22.22
N GLU A 211 0.74 13.19 21.71
CA GLU A 211 0.63 11.76 22.04
C GLU A 211 1.07 11.49 23.49
N TYR A 212 2.08 12.19 23.99
CA TYR A 212 2.50 12.08 25.39
C TYR A 212 1.37 12.45 26.37
N ARG A 213 0.65 13.57 26.11
CA ARG A 213 -0.45 14.04 26.96
C ARG A 213 -1.72 13.20 26.80
N ALA A 214 -2.09 12.88 25.56
CA ALA A 214 -3.37 12.23 25.27
C ALA A 214 -3.30 10.70 25.34
N GLY A 215 -2.13 10.10 25.10
CA GLY A 215 -1.93 8.64 25.07
C GLY A 215 -2.80 7.92 24.04
N THR A 216 -3.17 8.60 22.95
CA THR A 216 -4.18 8.12 22.00
C THR A 216 -3.73 6.85 21.26
N ILE A 217 -2.46 6.75 20.92
CA ILE A 217 -1.86 5.57 20.29
C ILE A 217 -1.41 4.55 21.36
N GLY A 218 -1.04 5.04 22.54
CA GLY A 218 -0.53 4.27 23.67
C GLY A 218 0.94 3.88 23.50
N ILE A 219 1.76 4.80 22.97
CA ILE A 219 3.18 4.55 22.67
C ILE A 219 3.97 4.17 23.92
N LEU A 220 3.90 4.98 24.99
CA LEU A 220 4.65 4.69 26.22
C LEU A 220 4.19 3.40 26.89
N THR A 221 2.89 3.10 26.90
CA THR A 221 2.38 1.84 27.43
C THR A 221 2.99 0.64 26.72
N MET A 222 3.03 0.65 25.37
CA MET A 222 3.66 -0.42 24.61
C MET A 222 5.17 -0.54 24.84
N LEU A 223 5.84 0.57 25.11
CA LEU A 223 7.27 0.60 25.44
C LEU A 223 7.52 -0.01 26.82
N HIS A 224 6.73 0.35 27.83
CA HIS A 224 6.87 -0.14 29.21
C HIS A 224 6.62 -1.64 29.34
N GLU A 225 5.85 -2.25 28.42
CA GLU A 225 5.67 -3.70 28.35
C GLU A 225 6.95 -4.47 28.00
N ARG A 226 8.07 -3.79 27.71
CA ARG A 226 9.32 -4.42 27.25
C ARG A 226 10.40 -4.39 28.30
N SER A 227 11.06 -5.53 28.49
CA SER A 227 12.26 -5.61 29.33
C SER A 227 13.37 -4.73 28.76
N GLY A 228 14.04 -3.97 29.63
CA GLY A 228 15.16 -3.07 29.27
C GLY A 228 14.75 -1.74 28.64
N HIS A 229 13.44 -1.45 28.51
CA HIS A 229 12.97 -0.21 27.86
C HIS A 229 13.47 1.07 28.54
N GLU A 230 13.74 1.02 29.84
CA GLU A 230 14.27 2.12 30.68
C GLU A 230 15.60 2.70 30.16
N GLU A 231 16.39 1.91 29.42
CA GLU A 231 17.64 2.40 28.81
C GLU A 231 17.39 3.27 27.56
N THR A 232 16.16 3.27 27.02
CA THR A 232 15.83 4.04 25.81
C THR A 232 15.83 5.53 26.12
N THR A 233 16.48 6.33 25.28
CA THR A 233 16.34 7.78 25.40
C THR A 233 15.02 8.22 24.80
N ILE A 234 14.26 9.05 25.52
CA ILE A 234 12.99 9.60 25.05
C ILE A 234 13.09 11.12 25.00
N CYS A 235 12.87 11.69 23.82
CA CYS A 235 12.70 13.12 23.60
C CYS A 235 11.23 13.42 23.29
N LEU A 236 10.72 14.53 23.80
CA LEU A 236 9.43 15.09 23.44
C LEU A 236 9.60 16.18 22.38
N ILE A 237 8.66 16.26 21.44
CA ILE A 237 8.56 17.35 20.47
C ILE A 237 7.21 18.05 20.65
N ASP A 238 7.25 19.33 20.98
CA ASP A 238 6.08 20.19 21.11
C ASP A 238 6.19 21.33 20.10
N VAL A 239 5.05 21.75 19.53
CA VAL A 239 5.01 22.80 18.50
C VAL A 239 5.57 24.13 19.02
N GLU A 240 5.28 24.49 20.28
CA GLU A 240 5.70 25.74 20.90
C GLU A 240 7.09 25.61 21.52
N ARG A 241 7.30 24.55 22.32
CA ARG A 241 8.55 24.37 23.10
C ARG A 241 9.71 23.82 22.29
N GLY A 242 9.44 23.22 21.12
CA GLY A 242 10.46 22.52 20.35
C GLY A 242 10.81 21.16 20.94
N LEU A 243 12.02 20.68 20.63
CA LEU A 243 12.51 19.36 21.04
C LEU A 243 13.16 19.45 22.42
N TYR A 244 12.82 18.54 23.34
CA TYR A 244 13.41 18.47 24.67
C TYR A 244 13.43 17.03 25.21
N LEU A 245 14.20 16.76 26.25
CA LEU A 245 14.29 15.42 26.85
C LEU A 245 13.07 15.15 27.74
N LEU A 246 12.49 13.95 27.71
CA LEU A 246 11.35 13.60 28.59
C LEU A 246 11.77 13.56 30.08
N SER A 247 13.04 13.29 30.36
CA SER A 247 13.58 13.23 31.71
C SER A 247 14.31 14.54 32.03
N ASP A 248 13.61 15.49 32.63
CA ASP A 248 14.16 16.78 33.10
C ASP A 248 15.25 16.63 34.19
N ALA A 249 15.55 15.39 34.63
CA ALA A 249 16.57 15.08 35.63
C ALA A 249 18.00 15.53 35.27
N ASN A 250 18.27 15.84 33.99
CA ASN A 250 19.59 16.28 33.53
C ASN A 250 19.75 17.81 33.45
N GLY A 251 18.74 18.59 33.89
CA GLY A 251 18.84 20.05 33.95
C GLY A 251 18.91 20.77 32.60
N ILE A 252 18.57 20.10 31.49
CA ILE A 252 18.52 20.71 30.15
C ILE A 252 17.23 21.51 30.04
N ALA A 253 17.34 22.83 29.97
CA ALA A 253 16.18 23.70 29.79
C ALA A 253 15.54 23.48 28.42
N SER A 254 14.20 23.48 28.38
CA SER A 254 13.44 23.40 27.14
C SER A 254 13.81 24.58 26.21
N GLY A 255 14.20 24.27 24.97
CA GLY A 255 14.62 25.27 23.98
C GLY A 255 16.14 25.52 23.90
N ASP A 256 16.96 24.86 24.74
CA ASP A 256 18.42 24.87 24.60
C ASP A 256 18.87 23.77 23.63
N ASP A 257 18.75 24.08 22.33
CA ASP A 257 19.09 23.17 21.23
C ASP A 257 20.58 22.75 21.24
N ASP A 258 21.48 23.59 21.74
CA ASP A 258 22.92 23.29 21.79
C ASP A 258 23.23 22.32 22.93
N ALA A 259 22.67 22.53 24.13
CA ALA A 259 22.81 21.58 25.24
C ALA A 259 22.19 20.22 24.90
N LEU A 260 21.02 20.20 24.26
CA LEU A 260 20.38 18.96 23.83
C LEU A 260 21.20 18.24 22.75
N ARG A 261 21.75 18.99 21.79
CA ARG A 261 22.63 18.43 20.75
C ARG A 261 23.86 17.79 21.37
N GLU A 262 24.49 18.46 22.33
CA GLU A 262 25.67 17.93 23.01
C GLU A 262 25.34 16.66 23.80
N TYR A 263 24.23 16.65 24.53
CA TYR A 263 23.75 15.46 25.24
C TYR A 263 23.52 14.28 24.29
N LEU A 264 22.86 14.51 23.15
CA LEU A 264 22.58 13.45 22.17
C LEU A 264 23.84 12.95 21.46
N ARG A 265 24.88 13.79 21.33
CA ARG A 265 26.18 13.42 20.72
C ARG A 265 27.04 12.53 21.62
N GLN A 266 26.87 12.61 22.94
CA GLN A 266 27.63 11.80 23.90
C GLN A 266 27.21 10.32 23.91
N ARG A 267 26.24 9.92 23.08
CA ARG A 267 25.68 8.56 23.03
C ARG A 267 25.72 7.98 21.62
N ASP A 268 26.03 6.69 21.54
CA ASP A 268 26.16 5.95 20.28
C ASP A 268 24.82 5.42 19.75
N TYR A 269 23.90 6.33 19.44
CA TYR A 269 22.61 5.95 18.86
C TYR A 269 22.77 5.24 17.52
N THR A 270 21.92 4.24 17.27
CA THR A 270 21.91 3.49 16.00
C THR A 270 20.52 3.35 15.40
N ASP A 271 19.48 3.59 16.19
CA ASP A 271 18.08 3.44 15.79
C ASP A 271 17.23 4.56 16.41
N ILE A 272 16.61 5.38 15.56
CA ILE A 272 15.71 6.48 15.96
C ILE A 272 14.33 6.20 15.38
N VAL A 273 13.29 6.37 16.19
CA VAL A 273 11.91 6.47 15.70
C VAL A 273 11.24 7.75 16.16
N ALA A 274 10.53 8.42 15.25
CA ALA A 274 9.68 9.56 15.56
C ALA A 274 8.19 9.23 15.40
N ILE A 275 7.39 9.60 16.39
CA ILE A 275 5.93 9.52 16.38
C ILE A 275 5.39 10.89 16.79
N ALA A 276 4.80 11.62 15.85
CA ALA A 276 4.29 12.96 16.10
C ALA A 276 3.13 13.28 15.14
N SER A 277 2.38 14.35 15.43
CA SER A 277 1.45 14.97 14.48
C SER A 277 2.19 15.70 13.35
N GLU A 278 1.48 16.10 12.30
CA GLU A 278 2.09 16.83 11.18
C GLU A 278 2.69 18.18 11.61
N ALA A 279 2.01 18.91 12.50
CA ALA A 279 2.53 20.16 13.05
C ALA A 279 3.81 19.95 13.88
N GLU A 280 3.86 18.89 14.69
CA GLU A 280 5.05 18.53 15.45
C GLU A 280 6.19 18.03 14.54
N PHE A 281 5.89 17.32 13.45
CA PHE A 281 6.89 16.96 12.45
C PHE A 281 7.49 18.17 11.74
N ALA A 282 6.68 19.17 11.39
CA ALA A 282 7.18 20.42 10.83
C ALA A 282 8.13 21.16 11.80
N ARG A 283 7.80 21.14 13.10
CA ARG A 283 8.69 21.65 14.15
C ARG A 283 9.96 20.80 14.28
N LEU A 284 9.84 19.47 14.21
CA LEU A 284 10.97 18.56 14.28
C LEU A 284 11.94 18.71 13.10
N ASP A 285 11.42 18.97 11.90
CA ASP A 285 12.23 19.25 10.71
C ASP A 285 13.10 20.50 10.90
N SER A 286 12.57 21.52 11.57
CA SER A 286 13.33 22.73 11.92
C SER A 286 14.44 22.44 12.95
N ALA A 287 14.21 21.47 13.85
CA ALA A 287 15.18 21.01 14.85
C ALA A 287 16.05 19.84 14.37
N ALA A 288 15.99 19.46 13.08
CA ALA A 288 16.72 18.32 12.55
C ALA A 288 18.24 18.34 12.83
N PRO A 289 18.95 19.50 12.83
CA PRO A 289 20.37 19.56 13.16
C PRO A 289 20.73 19.12 14.59
N VAL A 290 19.78 19.14 15.53
CA VAL A 290 19.99 18.73 16.94
C VAL A 290 20.13 17.22 17.08
N LEU A 291 19.43 16.46 16.24
CA LEU A 291 19.34 15.01 16.35
C LEU A 291 20.69 14.33 16.00
N PRO A 292 20.98 13.11 16.48
CA PRO A 292 22.15 12.34 16.01
C PRO A 292 21.88 11.69 14.64
N LEU A 293 22.89 11.64 13.76
CA LEU A 293 22.80 10.89 12.50
C LEU A 293 23.06 9.42 12.79
N THR A 294 22.06 8.58 12.52
CA THR A 294 22.12 7.15 12.83
C THR A 294 21.91 6.30 11.58
N ARG A 295 22.29 5.02 11.68
CA ARG A 295 22.09 4.04 10.61
C ARG A 295 20.61 3.84 10.27
N THR A 296 19.75 3.87 11.30
CA THR A 296 18.31 3.70 11.16
C THR A 296 17.59 4.92 11.71
N MET A 297 16.82 5.58 10.85
CA MET A 297 15.95 6.70 11.19
C MET A 297 14.58 6.43 10.56
N GLU A 298 13.55 6.30 11.37
CA GLU A 298 12.20 5.91 10.94
C GLU A 298 11.14 6.83 11.55
N ARG A 299 9.96 6.94 10.93
CA ARG A 299 8.81 7.62 11.53
C ARG A 299 7.51 6.85 11.35
N THR A 300 6.59 6.99 12.30
CA THR A 300 5.22 6.49 12.06
C THR A 300 4.48 7.40 11.09
N ARG A 301 3.55 6.82 10.34
CA ARG A 301 2.75 7.50 9.30
C ARG A 301 1.33 6.96 9.25
N ASN A 302 0.45 7.72 8.61
CA ASN A 302 -0.93 7.35 8.29
C ASN A 302 -1.81 7.18 9.55
N SER A 303 -2.76 6.25 9.54
CA SER A 303 -3.77 6.09 10.60
C SER A 303 -3.19 5.63 11.93
N LEU A 304 -3.84 5.96 13.05
CA LEU A 304 -3.41 5.57 14.40
C LEU A 304 -3.15 4.05 14.53
N LEU A 305 -3.99 3.22 13.89
CA LEU A 305 -3.83 1.78 13.87
C LEU A 305 -2.53 1.34 13.16
N GLN A 306 -2.20 2.01 12.05
CA GLN A 306 -0.96 1.77 11.31
C GLN A 306 0.26 2.26 12.09
N GLN A 307 0.17 3.43 12.73
CA GLN A 307 1.23 3.95 13.61
C GLN A 307 1.51 2.98 14.77
N ARG A 308 0.48 2.42 15.40
CA ARG A 308 0.61 1.39 16.43
C ARG A 308 1.28 0.11 15.91
N ALA A 309 0.92 -0.33 14.71
CA ALA A 309 1.54 -1.49 14.07
C ALA A 309 3.02 -1.25 13.72
N GLN A 310 3.34 -0.08 13.17
CA GLN A 310 4.70 0.35 12.86
C GLN A 310 5.57 0.44 14.12
N PHE A 311 5.05 1.06 15.19
CA PHE A 311 5.78 1.16 16.44
C PHE A 311 6.06 -0.21 17.08
N ARG A 312 5.15 -1.18 16.94
CA ARG A 312 5.40 -2.57 17.35
C ARG A 312 6.56 -3.22 16.60
N LEU A 313 6.74 -2.92 15.32
CA LEU A 313 7.88 -3.39 14.54
C LEU A 313 9.19 -2.79 15.10
N TRP A 314 9.20 -1.49 15.37
CA TRP A 314 10.34 -0.83 15.99
C TRP A 314 10.66 -1.44 17.36
N ILE A 315 9.68 -1.52 18.26
CA ILE A 315 9.87 -2.12 19.59
C ILE A 315 10.41 -3.55 19.52
N ALA A 316 9.92 -4.38 18.61
CA ALA A 316 10.35 -5.78 18.48
C ALA A 316 11.83 -5.95 18.13
N ARG A 317 12.51 -4.88 17.69
CA ARG A 317 13.96 -4.84 17.42
C ARG A 317 14.79 -4.37 18.61
N GLY A 318 14.17 -4.09 19.76
CA GLY A 318 14.87 -3.74 20.99
C GLY A 318 15.55 -4.96 21.60
N ARG A 319 16.82 -4.82 21.95
CA ARG A 319 17.65 -5.87 22.52
C ARG A 319 17.96 -5.56 23.97
N SER A 320 17.58 -6.48 24.86
CA SER A 320 17.91 -6.38 26.28
C SER A 320 19.40 -6.68 26.51
N PRO A 321 20.00 -6.21 27.61
CA PRO A 321 21.36 -6.61 27.99
C PRO A 321 21.51 -8.14 28.03
N GLY A 322 22.59 -8.67 27.44
CA GLY A 322 22.86 -10.11 27.36
C GLY A 322 22.15 -10.86 26.21
N GLU A 323 21.20 -10.24 25.51
CA GLU A 323 20.60 -10.88 24.34
C GLU A 323 21.54 -10.80 23.13
N GLN A 324 21.65 -11.89 22.38
CA GLN A 324 22.33 -11.92 21.08
C GLN A 324 21.30 -12.18 19.98
N PHE A 325 21.37 -11.39 18.91
CA PHE A 325 20.51 -11.51 17.75
C PHE A 325 21.34 -11.38 16.48
N ALA A 326 21.01 -12.20 15.48
CA ALA A 326 21.65 -12.08 14.19
C ALA A 326 21.18 -10.82 13.45
N ALA A 327 22.15 -10.12 12.88
CA ALA A 327 21.90 -9.10 11.87
C ALA A 327 21.56 -9.79 10.54
N GLY A 328 20.61 -9.22 9.79
CA GLY A 328 20.23 -9.74 8.48
C GLY A 328 18.75 -9.57 8.16
N HIS A 329 18.45 -9.57 6.86
CA HIS A 329 17.10 -9.47 6.33
C HIS A 329 16.41 -10.84 6.35
N ILE A 330 15.20 -10.89 6.92
CA ILE A 330 14.37 -12.09 6.91
C ILE A 330 13.59 -12.15 5.61
N ARG A 331 13.85 -13.17 4.79
CA ARG A 331 13.10 -13.40 3.55
C ARG A 331 11.80 -14.12 3.88
N TRP A 332 10.68 -13.43 3.72
CA TRP A 332 9.35 -13.99 3.97
C TRP A 332 8.78 -14.66 2.73
N SER A 333 8.08 -15.76 2.92
CA SER A 333 7.42 -16.51 1.84
C SER A 333 6.09 -17.09 2.31
N LYS A 334 5.18 -17.32 1.36
CA LYS A 334 3.89 -17.97 1.61
C LYS A 334 3.97 -19.38 1.04
N MET A 335 3.93 -20.40 1.90
CA MET A 335 3.87 -21.80 1.50
C MET A 335 2.43 -22.32 1.59
N ALA A 336 2.15 -23.47 0.96
CA ALA A 336 0.84 -24.12 1.04
C ALA A 336 0.39 -24.38 2.50
N ALA A 337 1.35 -24.63 3.41
CA ALA A 337 1.10 -24.85 4.83
C ALA A 337 1.03 -23.57 5.70
N GLY A 338 1.29 -22.38 5.13
CA GLY A 338 1.22 -21.10 5.84
C GLY A 338 2.43 -20.19 5.62
N LEU A 339 2.61 -19.23 6.54
CA LEU A 339 3.73 -18.30 6.51
C LEU A 339 5.05 -19.04 6.79
N SER A 340 6.11 -18.68 6.06
CA SER A 340 7.49 -19.05 6.35
C SER A 340 8.42 -17.85 6.25
N GLY A 341 9.55 -17.91 6.96
CA GLY A 341 10.60 -16.91 6.92
C GLY A 341 11.97 -17.57 6.94
N ARG A 342 12.96 -16.98 6.28
CA ARG A 342 14.34 -17.48 6.27
C ARG A 342 15.33 -16.41 6.67
N LEU A 343 16.29 -16.76 7.52
CA LEU A 343 17.42 -15.91 7.90
C LEU A 343 18.70 -16.76 7.94
N GLY A 344 19.61 -16.51 7.01
CA GLY A 344 20.78 -17.37 6.81
C GLY A 344 20.36 -18.80 6.47
N ASP A 345 20.87 -19.73 7.26
CA ASP A 345 20.63 -21.18 7.12
C ASP A 345 19.38 -21.66 7.85
N PHE A 346 18.72 -20.79 8.61
CA PHE A 346 17.52 -21.16 9.35
C PHE A 346 16.26 -20.76 8.62
N THR A 347 15.31 -21.69 8.57
CA THR A 347 13.96 -21.46 8.06
C THR A 347 12.98 -21.66 9.20
N VAL A 348 12.06 -20.72 9.40
CA VAL A 348 10.96 -20.87 10.34
C VAL A 348 9.66 -20.97 9.58
N ARG A 349 8.78 -21.90 9.96
CA ARG A 349 7.47 -22.06 9.33
C ARG A 349 6.35 -22.24 10.34
N TYR A 350 5.16 -21.85 9.93
CA TYR A 350 3.94 -22.20 10.64
C TYR A 350 3.63 -23.70 10.45
N ALA A 351 3.48 -24.43 11.55
CA ALA A 351 3.29 -25.88 11.58
C ALA A 351 1.88 -26.32 12.01
N GLY A 352 0.91 -25.42 11.91
CA GLY A 352 -0.50 -25.68 12.22
C GLY A 352 -0.90 -25.37 13.66
N PRO A 353 -2.15 -25.70 14.06
CA PRO A 353 -2.61 -25.56 15.44
C PRO A 353 -1.89 -26.55 16.37
N ALA A 354 -1.64 -26.15 17.62
CA ALA A 354 -1.09 -27.02 18.65
C ALA A 354 -2.17 -27.96 19.23
N ARG A 355 -1.77 -29.12 19.79
CA ARG A 355 -2.71 -30.16 20.28
C ARG A 355 -3.65 -29.68 21.39
N LEU A 356 -3.17 -28.84 22.30
CA LEU A 356 -3.98 -28.34 23.43
C LEU A 356 -4.68 -27.04 23.07
N ARG A 357 -3.91 -25.99 22.76
CA ARG A 357 -4.39 -24.67 22.29
C ARG A 357 -3.23 -23.86 21.72
N GLY A 358 -3.49 -23.05 20.69
CA GLY A 358 -2.51 -22.13 20.10
C GLY A 358 -1.99 -22.54 18.73
N HIS A 359 -0.90 -21.92 18.31
CA HIS A 359 -0.31 -22.00 16.97
C HIS A 359 1.14 -22.43 17.09
N ARG A 360 1.49 -23.52 16.42
CA ARG A 360 2.83 -24.10 16.46
C ARG A 360 3.71 -23.53 15.36
N ILE A 361 4.93 -23.18 15.72
CA ILE A 361 5.98 -22.66 14.84
C ILE A 361 7.17 -23.60 14.98
N ILE A 362 7.79 -23.98 13.86
CA ILE A 362 8.98 -24.84 13.85
C ILE A 362 10.12 -24.11 13.12
N VAL A 363 11.32 -24.16 13.71
CA VAL A 363 12.58 -23.72 13.10
C VAL A 363 13.34 -24.95 12.59
N GLU A 364 13.75 -24.87 11.33
CA GLU A 364 14.50 -25.87 10.59
C GLU A 364 15.88 -25.30 10.24
N ASP A 365 16.89 -26.17 10.21
CA ASP A 365 18.24 -25.84 9.76
C ASP A 365 18.39 -25.97 8.23
N ALA A 366 19.62 -25.87 7.71
CA ALA A 366 19.91 -25.95 6.28
C ALA A 366 19.47 -27.27 5.64
N ASP A 367 19.43 -28.35 6.43
CA ASP A 367 19.05 -29.70 5.99
C ASP A 367 17.53 -29.90 6.02
N GLY A 368 16.77 -28.89 6.44
CA GLY A 368 15.31 -28.96 6.58
C GLY A 368 14.86 -29.74 7.81
N MET A 369 15.77 -30.06 8.73
CA MET A 369 15.47 -30.78 9.96
C MET A 369 15.22 -29.82 11.13
N PRO A 370 14.41 -30.19 12.15
CA PRO A 370 14.20 -29.33 13.31
C PRO A 370 15.53 -28.93 13.97
N ALA A 371 15.80 -27.63 14.03
CA ALA A 371 17.07 -27.06 14.45
C ALA A 371 17.36 -27.34 15.94
N SER A 372 17.96 -28.50 16.21
CA SER A 372 18.24 -29.01 17.56
C SER A 372 19.73 -28.85 17.89
N GLY A 373 20.08 -28.76 19.18
CA GLY A 373 21.48 -28.65 19.64
C GLY A 373 22.05 -27.23 19.62
N TYR A 374 21.23 -26.22 19.33
CA TYR A 374 21.64 -24.81 19.36
C TYR A 374 21.47 -24.21 20.76
N ARG A 375 22.41 -23.35 21.16
CA ARG A 375 22.38 -22.63 22.44
C ARG A 375 22.61 -21.14 22.25
N THR A 376 22.03 -20.32 23.12
CA THR A 376 22.41 -18.92 23.24
C THR A 376 23.86 -18.78 23.72
N ALA A 377 24.45 -17.58 23.57
CA ALA A 377 25.78 -17.27 24.10
C ALA A 377 25.94 -17.56 25.61
N HIS A 378 24.84 -17.49 26.37
CA HIS A 378 24.81 -17.79 27.79
C HIS A 378 24.54 -19.28 28.09
N GLY A 379 24.63 -20.16 27.08
CA GLY A 379 24.50 -21.60 27.22
C GLY A 379 23.06 -22.12 27.32
N ARG A 380 22.03 -21.26 27.18
CA ARG A 380 20.63 -21.69 27.23
C ARG A 380 20.26 -22.45 25.96
N ALA A 381 19.74 -23.67 26.10
CA ALA A 381 19.25 -24.47 24.97
C ALA A 381 18.08 -23.78 24.26
N LEU A 382 18.13 -23.76 22.93
CA LEU A 382 17.02 -23.32 22.10
C LEU A 382 16.16 -24.52 21.69
N HIS A 383 14.85 -24.32 21.72
CA HIS A 383 13.87 -25.31 21.29
C HIS A 383 13.38 -24.96 19.88
N PRO A 384 13.42 -25.89 18.91
CA PRO A 384 13.02 -25.61 17.54
C PRO A 384 11.51 -25.42 17.39
N GLU A 385 10.73 -25.81 18.39
CA GLU A 385 9.28 -25.65 18.40
C GLU A 385 8.85 -24.59 19.42
N LEU A 386 7.97 -23.68 19.00
CA LEU A 386 7.31 -22.70 19.85
C LEU A 386 5.80 -22.72 19.60
N VAL A 387 5.02 -22.70 20.67
CA VAL A 387 3.56 -22.55 20.62
C VAL A 387 3.18 -21.14 21.07
N ILE A 388 2.45 -20.41 20.23
CA ILE A 388 1.93 -19.07 20.56
C ILE A 388 0.41 -19.10 20.70
N GLY A 389 -0.14 -18.31 21.62
CA GLY A 389 -1.58 -18.29 21.87
C GLY A 389 -2.42 -17.62 20.78
N ASN A 390 -1.86 -16.65 20.06
CA ASN A 390 -2.59 -15.83 19.07
C ASN A 390 -1.83 -15.73 17.74
N LYS A 391 -2.51 -16.04 16.63
CA LYS A 391 -1.97 -15.95 15.27
C LYS A 391 -1.52 -14.55 14.88
N SER A 392 -2.06 -13.48 15.47
CA SER A 392 -1.61 -12.11 15.20
C SER A 392 -0.14 -11.88 15.58
N HIS A 393 0.41 -12.66 16.52
CA HIS A 393 1.81 -12.57 16.95
C HIS A 393 2.74 -13.49 16.14
N LEU A 394 2.21 -14.24 15.17
CA LEU A 394 2.93 -15.25 14.40
C LEU A 394 4.22 -14.70 13.77
N ARG A 395 4.11 -13.60 13.02
CA ARG A 395 5.26 -13.02 12.31
C ARG A 395 6.33 -12.52 13.29
N ALA A 396 5.93 -11.86 14.38
CA ALA A 396 6.85 -11.36 15.39
C ALA A 396 7.58 -12.51 16.11
N ALA A 397 6.86 -13.57 16.49
CA ALA A 397 7.44 -14.75 17.12
C ALA A 397 8.41 -15.49 16.20
N MET A 398 8.03 -15.68 14.93
CA MET A 398 8.88 -16.28 13.89
C MET A 398 10.16 -15.47 13.67
N ALA A 399 10.06 -14.14 13.61
CA ALA A 399 11.22 -13.27 13.45
C ALA A 399 12.18 -13.35 14.66
N GLY A 400 11.63 -13.35 15.87
CA GLY A 400 12.40 -13.49 17.10
C GLY A 400 13.17 -14.82 17.14
N LEU A 401 12.50 -15.93 16.81
CA LEU A 401 13.14 -17.25 16.74
C LEU A 401 14.27 -17.30 15.71
N LEU A 402 14.03 -16.84 14.48
CA LEU A 402 15.07 -16.82 13.44
C LEU A 402 16.31 -16.06 13.90
N ARG A 403 16.13 -14.88 14.50
CA ARG A 403 17.25 -14.05 14.95
C ARG A 403 18.00 -14.66 16.13
N GLN A 404 17.31 -15.38 17.02
CA GLN A 404 17.95 -16.13 18.11
C GLN A 404 18.76 -17.30 17.55
N TYR A 405 18.19 -18.09 16.64
CA TYR A 405 18.84 -19.24 16.02
C TYR A 405 20.05 -18.83 15.18
N ALA A 406 19.93 -17.79 14.36
CA ALA A 406 21.03 -17.29 13.55
C ALA A 406 22.18 -16.67 14.38
N ALA A 407 21.95 -16.35 15.65
CA ALA A 407 23.00 -15.92 16.59
C ALA A 407 23.42 -17.03 17.57
N ALA A 408 22.84 -18.22 17.45
CA ALA A 408 23.11 -19.32 18.34
C ALA A 408 24.40 -20.04 17.97
N LEU A 409 25.02 -20.68 18.96
CA LEU A 409 26.16 -21.56 18.78
C LEU A 409 25.66 -23.01 18.73
N ARG A 410 26.16 -23.78 17.76
CA ARG A 410 25.95 -25.23 17.71
C ARG A 410 27.11 -25.90 18.43
N LEU A 411 26.81 -26.62 19.51
CA LEU A 411 27.79 -27.53 20.10
C LEU A 411 27.75 -28.81 19.24
N GLY A 412 28.92 -29.19 18.72
CA GLY A 412 29.10 -30.39 17.89
C GLY A 412 28.77 -31.68 18.61
#